data_AF-A0A3N5SSB7-F1
#
_entry.id   AF-A0A3N5SSB7-F1
#
_cell.length_a   1.000
_cell.length_b   1.000
_cell.length_c   1.000
_cell.angle_alpha   90.00
_cell.angle_beta   90.00
_cell.angle_gamma   90.00
#
_symmetry.space_group_name_H-M   'P 1'
#
loop_
_entity.id
_entity.type
_entity.pdbx_description
1 polymer ?
#
loop_
_entity_poly.entity_id
_entity_poly.type
_entity_poly.pdbx_seq_one_letter_code
_entity_poly.pdbx_strand_id
1 'polypeptide(L)'
;MQAISKGSRKNLSPVERLKRLIISELDAMDKYQDLVLIIYQESHAMNREVLLSLLRSERKHVAQYEKLIEEGIRKGLLKPVNVRMMANMIKMLIDTWVIKRWDLKGKVDLHEMKQGIVDTVFNGILA
;
A
#
# COMPACT_ATOMS: atom_id res chain seq x y z
N MET A 1 -26.72 -14.92 -0.08
CA MET A 1 -26.43 -13.47 -0.21
C MET A 1 -25.06 -13.27 -0.88
N GLN A 2 -25.00 -13.30 -2.21
CA GLN A 2 -23.77 -13.01 -2.97
C GLN A 2 -24.15 -12.34 -4.29
N ALA A 3 -24.31 -11.01 -4.30
CA ALA A 3 -24.48 -10.25 -5.54
C ALA A 3 -24.19 -8.73 -5.44
N ILE A 4 -23.70 -8.19 -4.30
CA ILE A 4 -23.59 -6.71 -4.14
C ILE A 4 -22.16 -6.16 -4.36
N SER A 5 -21.10 -6.99 -4.39
CA SER A 5 -19.73 -6.43 -4.30
C SER A 5 -19.07 -5.96 -5.62
N LYS A 6 -19.63 -6.29 -6.79
CA LYS A 6 -19.00 -5.94 -8.09
C LYS A 6 -19.53 -4.63 -8.71
N GLY A 7 -20.75 -4.20 -8.41
CA GLY A 7 -21.36 -2.98 -8.96
C GLY A 7 -20.85 -1.68 -8.32
N SER A 8 -20.50 -1.71 -7.03
CA SER A 8 -20.09 -0.51 -6.28
C SER A 8 -18.65 -0.05 -6.53
N ARG A 9 -17.76 -0.91 -7.06
CA ARG A 9 -16.35 -0.56 -7.30
C ARG A 9 -16.13 0.41 -8.47
N LYS A 10 -17.06 0.48 -9.44
CA LYS A 10 -16.90 1.30 -10.65
C LYS A 10 -17.25 2.78 -10.46
N ASN A 11 -17.96 3.16 -9.39
CA ASN A 11 -18.43 4.53 -9.17
C ASN A 11 -17.59 5.33 -8.16
N LEU A 12 -16.53 4.74 -7.60
CA LEU A 12 -15.66 5.44 -6.64
C LEU A 12 -14.63 6.30 -7.37
N SER A 13 -14.33 7.48 -6.82
CA SER A 13 -13.25 8.33 -7.30
C SER A 13 -11.90 7.58 -7.22
N PRO A 14 -10.91 7.90 -8.08
CA PRO A 14 -9.57 7.30 -7.97
C PRO A 14 -8.92 7.55 -6.60
N VAL A 15 -9.23 8.68 -5.96
CA VAL A 15 -8.78 9.01 -4.60
C VAL A 15 -9.35 8.02 -3.58
N GLU A 16 -10.65 7.76 -3.62
CA GLU A 16 -11.31 6.81 -2.71
C GLU A 16 -10.84 5.37 -2.95
N ARG A 17 -10.62 5.01 -4.22
CA ARG A 17 -10.03 3.71 -4.58
C ARG A 17 -8.60 3.56 -4.08
N LEU A 18 -7.81 4.64 -4.09
CA LEU A 18 -6.44 4.65 -3.57
C LEU A 18 -6.42 4.52 -2.03
N LYS A 19 -7.30 5.24 -1.32
CA LYS A 19 -7.50 5.07 0.14
C LYS A 19 -7.82 3.63 0.49
N ARG A 20 -8.79 3.02 -0.21
CA ARG A 20 -9.16 1.62 0.00
C ARG A 20 -8.04 0.64 -0.31
N LEU A 21 -7.27 0.90 -1.37
CA LEU A 21 -6.10 0.07 -1.71
C LEU A 21 -5.09 0.07 -0.55
N ILE A 22 -4.71 1.25 -0.05
CA ILE A 22 -3.81 1.41 1.10
C ILE A 22 -4.32 0.62 2.32
N ILE A 23 -5.59 0.81 2.67
CA ILE A 23 -6.21 0.12 3.82
C ILE A 23 -6.20 -1.40 3.64
N SER A 24 -6.59 -1.88 2.45
CA SER A 24 -6.64 -3.31 2.17
C SER A 24 -5.26 -3.97 2.13
N GLU A 25 -4.24 -3.22 1.73
CA GLU A 25 -2.86 -3.69 1.70
C GLU A 25 -2.30 -3.74 3.13
N LEU A 26 -2.63 -2.78 4.00
CA LEU A 26 -2.32 -2.87 5.43
C LEU A 26 -2.99 -4.09 6.09
N ASP A 27 -4.25 -4.40 5.74
CA ASP A 27 -4.91 -5.62 6.22
C ASP A 27 -4.17 -6.90 5.80
N ALA A 28 -3.70 -6.94 4.55
CA ALA A 28 -2.91 -8.07 4.05
C ALA A 28 -1.55 -8.15 4.76
N MET A 29 -0.86 -7.02 4.92
CA MET A 29 0.44 -6.93 5.58
C MET A 29 0.36 -7.31 7.05
N ASP A 30 -0.71 -6.92 7.75
CA ASP A 30 -0.97 -7.35 9.12
C ASP A 30 -1.20 -8.86 9.21
N LYS A 31 -2.03 -9.42 8.30
CA LYS A 31 -2.31 -10.85 8.28
C LYS A 31 -1.07 -11.71 7.99
N TYR A 32 -0.19 -11.24 7.11
CA TYR A 32 0.98 -12.00 6.63
C TYR A 32 2.31 -11.48 7.19
N GLN A 33 2.28 -10.67 8.25
CA GLN A 33 3.42 -9.93 8.79
C GLN A 33 4.66 -10.80 9.07
N ASP A 34 4.50 -12.01 9.60
CA ASP A 34 5.63 -12.90 9.88
C ASP A 34 6.33 -13.39 8.61
N LEU A 35 5.55 -13.82 7.62
CA LEU A 35 6.07 -14.27 6.34
C LEU A 35 6.73 -13.12 5.58
N VAL A 36 6.09 -11.95 5.58
CA VAL A 36 6.63 -10.75 4.94
C VAL A 36 7.95 -10.35 5.59
N LEU A 37 8.05 -10.37 6.92
CA LEU A 37 9.30 -10.05 7.61
C LEU A 37 10.43 -11.02 7.25
N ILE A 38 10.14 -12.33 7.18
CA ILE A 38 11.11 -13.33 6.73
C ILE A 38 11.57 -13.02 5.30
N ILE A 39 10.65 -12.66 4.40
CA ILE A 39 11.00 -12.30 3.03
C ILE A 39 11.99 -11.12 3.00
N TYR A 40 11.77 -10.08 3.81
CA TYR A 40 12.69 -8.94 3.89
C TYR A 40 14.07 -9.36 4.43
N GLN A 41 14.10 -10.16 5.49
CA GLN A 41 15.34 -10.59 6.16
C GLN A 41 16.16 -11.57 5.31
N GLU A 42 15.50 -12.55 4.70
CA GLU A 42 16.12 -13.70 4.03
C GLU A 42 16.13 -13.57 2.50
N SER A 43 15.78 -12.41 1.95
CA SER A 43 15.77 -12.17 0.49
C SER A 43 17.10 -12.50 -0.19
N HIS A 44 18.23 -12.32 0.51
CA HIS A 44 19.56 -12.64 0.01
C HIS A 44 19.83 -14.15 -0.09
N ALA A 45 19.11 -14.98 0.68
CA ALA A 45 19.25 -16.43 0.71
C ALA A 45 18.34 -17.11 -0.33
N MET A 46 17.43 -16.36 -0.95
CA MET A 46 16.55 -16.87 -2.00
C MET A 46 17.33 -17.16 -3.28
N ASN A 47 16.97 -18.25 -3.97
CA ASN A 47 17.46 -18.47 -5.32
C ASN A 47 16.96 -17.35 -6.26
N ARG A 48 17.73 -17.11 -7.33
CA ARG A 48 17.50 -16.01 -8.27
C ARG A 48 16.11 -16.03 -8.89
N GLU A 49 15.57 -17.20 -9.22
CA GLU A 49 14.27 -17.32 -9.89
C GLU A 49 13.12 -16.93 -8.97
N VAL A 50 13.16 -17.39 -7.72
CA VAL A 50 12.20 -17.05 -6.67
C VAL A 50 12.25 -15.56 -6.38
N LEU A 51 13.44 -14.99 -6.18
CA LEU A 51 13.61 -13.56 -5.94
C LEU A 51 13.04 -12.72 -7.08
N LEU A 52 13.36 -13.08 -8.34
CA LEU A 52 12.80 -12.38 -9.51
C LEU A 52 11.28 -12.52 -9.60
N SER A 53 10.72 -13.67 -9.24
CA SER A 53 9.27 -13.88 -9.22
C SER A 53 8.59 -12.99 -8.18
N LEU A 54 9.16 -12.92 -6.97
CA LEU A 54 8.71 -12.05 -5.89
C LEU A 54 8.76 -10.57 -6.32
N LEU A 55 9.89 -10.11 -6.84
CA LEU A 55 10.06 -8.72 -7.28
C LEU A 55 9.10 -8.35 -8.42
N ARG A 56 8.81 -9.28 -9.33
CA ARG A 56 7.77 -9.08 -10.36
C ARG A 56 6.38 -8.96 -9.74
N SER A 57 6.08 -9.74 -8.70
CA SER A 57 4.82 -9.64 -7.96
C SER A 57 4.71 -8.28 -7.29
N GLU A 58 5.73 -7.89 -6.51
CA GLU A 58 5.80 -6.57 -5.86
C GLU A 58 5.62 -5.43 -6.85
N ARG A 59 6.29 -5.51 -8.02
CA ARG A 59 6.14 -4.52 -9.08
C ARG A 59 4.71 -4.42 -9.62
N LYS A 60 3.98 -5.54 -9.70
CA LYS A 60 2.55 -5.53 -10.09
C LYS A 60 1.69 -4.85 -9.03
N HIS A 61 1.98 -5.03 -7.74
CA HIS A 61 1.29 -4.32 -6.66
C HIS A 61 1.54 -2.80 -6.78
N VAL A 62 2.80 -2.38 -6.88
CA VAL A 62 3.17 -0.96 -7.04
C VAL A 62 2.47 -0.32 -8.26
N ALA A 63 2.34 -1.04 -9.38
CA ALA A 63 1.65 -0.55 -10.57
C ALA A 63 0.16 -0.22 -10.36
N GLN A 64 -0.50 -0.83 -9.36
CA GLN A 64 -1.90 -0.51 -9.03
C GLN A 64 -2.02 0.88 -8.42
N TYR A 65 -1.09 1.26 -7.55
CA TYR A 65 -1.01 2.61 -6.99
C TYR A 65 -0.73 3.63 -8.10
N GLU A 66 0.24 3.34 -8.97
CA GLU A 66 0.59 4.23 -10.10
C GLU A 66 -0.63 4.54 -10.97
N LYS A 67 -1.40 3.51 -11.34
CA LYS A 67 -2.62 3.67 -12.14
C LYS A 67 -3.65 4.59 -11.49
N LEU A 68 -3.84 4.47 -10.18
CA LEU A 68 -4.80 5.30 -9.43
C LEU A 68 -4.32 6.74 -9.26
N ILE A 69 -3.02 6.94 -9.03
CA ILE A 69 -2.41 8.27 -8.96
C ILE A 69 -2.52 8.97 -10.31
N GLU A 70 -2.17 8.29 -11.41
CA GLU A 70 -2.31 8.83 -12.78
C GLU A 70 -3.75 9.20 -13.12
N GLU A 71 -4.71 8.34 -12.75
CA GLU A 71 -6.13 8.61 -12.95
C GLU A 71 -6.59 9.84 -12.14
N GLY A 72 -6.13 9.97 -10.89
CA GLY A 72 -6.39 11.13 -10.05
C GLY A 72 -5.82 12.43 -10.62
N ILE A 73 -4.58 12.41 -11.10
CA ILE A 73 -3.93 13.55 -11.76
C ILE A 73 -4.71 13.95 -13.02
N ARG A 74 -5.04 12.98 -13.88
CA ARG A 74 -5.78 13.23 -15.13
C ARG A 74 -7.16 13.84 -14.90
N LYS A 75 -7.81 13.50 -13.79
CA LYS A 75 -9.11 14.04 -13.38
C LYS A 75 -9.00 15.35 -12.58
N GLY A 76 -7.80 15.89 -12.37
CA GLY A 76 -7.58 17.11 -11.58
C GLY A 76 -7.83 16.93 -10.07
N LEU A 77 -7.90 15.69 -9.58
CA LEU A 77 -8.16 15.38 -8.16
C LEU A 77 -6.88 15.24 -7.32
N LEU A 78 -5.74 15.01 -7.97
CA LEU A 78 -4.43 14.94 -7.35
C LEU A 78 -3.48 15.91 -8.05
N LYS A 79 -2.57 16.52 -7.29
CA LYS A 79 -1.51 17.36 -7.85
C LYS A 79 -0.55 16.52 -8.72
N PRO A 80 0.02 17.08 -9.80
CA PRO A 80 1.05 16.40 -10.57
C PRO A 80 2.26 16.06 -9.69
N VAL A 81 2.70 14.79 -9.74
CA VAL A 81 3.88 14.28 -9.03
C VAL A 81 4.59 13.23 -9.89
N ASN A 82 5.83 12.88 -9.54
CA ASN A 82 6.44 11.66 -10.07
C ASN A 82 5.68 10.43 -9.54
N VAL A 83 4.91 9.79 -10.42
CA VAL A 83 3.99 8.69 -10.10
C VAL A 83 4.74 7.48 -9.56
N ARG A 84 5.86 7.09 -10.20
CA ARG A 84 6.70 5.96 -9.76
C ARG A 84 7.21 6.21 -8.35
N MET A 85 7.76 7.39 -8.09
CA MET A 85 8.27 7.77 -6.77
C MET A 85 7.16 7.71 -5.72
N MET A 86 6.02 8.36 -5.97
CA MET A 86 4.91 8.44 -5.01
C MET A 86 4.33 7.05 -4.70
N ALA A 87 4.15 6.19 -5.70
CA ALA A 87 3.68 4.82 -5.49
C ALA A 87 4.62 4.01 -4.60
N ASN A 88 5.94 4.13 -4.78
CA ASN A 88 6.92 3.45 -3.93
C ASN A 88 6.97 4.05 -2.52
N MET A 89 6.80 5.37 -2.37
CA MET A 89 6.70 6.00 -1.05
C MET A 89 5.48 5.50 -0.28
N ILE A 90 4.31 5.42 -0.92
CA ILE A 90 3.08 4.85 -0.31
C ILE A 90 3.33 3.40 0.11
N LYS A 91 3.94 2.59 -0.76
CA LYS A 91 4.27 1.20 -0.43
C LYS A 91 5.21 1.10 0.77
N MET A 92 6.22 1.97 0.87
CA MET A 92 7.13 1.99 2.01
C MET A 92 6.45 2.42 3.32
N LEU A 93 5.50 3.36 3.25
CA LEU A 93 4.67 3.71 4.42
C LEU A 93 3.88 2.49 4.91
N ILE A 94 3.31 1.69 4.00
CA ILE A 94 2.62 0.44 4.35
C ILE A 94 3.60 -0.59 4.94
N ASP A 95 4.76 -0.79 4.32
CA ASP A 95 5.79 -1.74 4.76
C ASP A 95 6.35 -1.43 6.14
N THR A 96 6.28 -0.15 6.55
CA THR A 96 6.65 0.29 7.90
C THR A 96 5.92 -0.50 8.98
N TRP A 97 4.65 -0.90 8.76
CA TRP A 97 3.89 -1.72 9.72
C TRP A 97 4.61 -3.03 10.08
N VAL A 98 5.20 -3.69 9.09
CA VAL A 98 5.91 -4.96 9.29
C VAL A 98 7.38 -4.74 9.66
N ILE A 99 8.08 -3.83 8.96
CA ILE A 99 9.51 -3.59 9.17
C ILE A 99 9.80 -2.96 10.54
N LYS A 100 8.93 -2.06 11.02
CA LYS A 100 9.04 -1.41 12.33
C LYS A 100 8.20 -2.07 13.41
N ARG A 101 7.69 -3.28 13.15
CA ARG A 101 6.90 -4.04 14.12
C ARG A 101 7.58 -4.18 15.49
N TRP A 102 8.91 -4.33 15.51
CA TRP A 102 9.67 -4.42 16.75
C TRP A 102 9.56 -3.18 17.66
N ASP A 103 9.30 -2.00 17.08
CA ASP A 103 9.14 -0.74 17.81
C ASP A 103 7.66 -0.40 18.07
N LEU A 104 6.80 -0.65 17.07
CA LEU A 104 5.38 -0.26 17.09
C LEU A 104 4.49 -1.21 17.90
N LYS A 105 4.91 -2.48 18.07
CA LYS A 105 4.12 -3.50 18.77
C LYS A 105 3.78 -3.06 20.19
N GLY A 106 2.49 -3.01 20.50
CA GLY A 106 1.98 -2.59 21.81
C GLY A 106 1.93 -1.06 22.03
N LYS A 107 2.33 -0.26 21.04
CA LYS A 107 2.28 1.21 21.08
C LYS A 107 1.34 1.82 20.06
N VAL A 108 1.15 1.14 18.92
CA VAL A 108 0.30 1.58 17.81
C VAL A 108 -0.55 0.41 17.37
N ASP A 109 -1.84 0.62 17.20
CA ASP A 109 -2.74 -0.37 16.63
C ASP A 109 -2.90 -0.23 15.10
N LEU A 110 -3.47 -1.26 14.46
CA LEU A 110 -3.64 -1.28 13.00
C LEU A 110 -4.58 -0.16 12.51
N HIS A 111 -5.55 0.27 13.31
CA HIS A 111 -6.46 1.33 12.95
C HIS A 111 -5.74 2.68 12.92
N GLU A 112 -4.95 2.99 13.94
CA GLU A 112 -4.09 4.17 14.01
C GLU A 112 -3.12 4.20 12.83
N MET A 113 -2.50 3.07 12.50
CA MET A 113 -1.59 2.97 11.35
C MET A 113 -2.30 3.25 10.01
N LYS A 114 -3.51 2.71 9.82
CA LYS A 114 -4.33 2.96 8.62
C LYS A 114 -4.68 4.44 8.47
N GLN A 115 -5.16 5.08 9.54
CA GLN A 115 -5.51 6.49 9.49
C GLN A 115 -4.28 7.36 9.30
N GLY A 116 -3.22 7.13 10.07
CA GLY A 116 -1.97 7.89 9.98
C GLY A 116 -1.37 7.87 8.57
N ILE A 117 -1.35 6.72 7.89
CA ILE A 117 -0.86 6.63 6.50
C ILE A 117 -1.80 7.36 5.54
N VAL A 118 -3.12 7.16 5.64
CA VAL A 118 -4.09 7.84 4.77
C VAL A 118 -3.97 9.37 4.93
N ASP A 119 -3.95 9.87 6.16
CA ASP A 119 -3.84 11.30 6.42
C ASP A 119 -2.50 11.86 5.93
N THR A 120 -1.39 11.16 6.19
CA THR A 120 -0.07 11.58 5.69
C THR A 120 -0.04 11.66 4.14
N VAL A 121 -0.65 10.70 3.45
CA VAL A 121 -0.65 10.65 1.98
C VAL A 121 -1.55 11.72 1.35
N PHE A 122 -2.73 11.96 1.94
CA PHE A 122 -3.73 12.84 1.32
C PHE A 122 -3.74 14.26 1.87
N ASN A 123 -3.33 14.45 3.12
CA ASN A 123 -3.36 15.73 3.83
C ASN A 123 -1.95 16.21 4.22
N GLY A 124 -0.97 15.31 4.33
CA GLY A 124 0.35 15.64 4.86
C GLY A 124 0.34 15.75 6.39
N ILE A 125 1.39 16.34 6.96
CA ILE A 125 1.56 16.50 8.42
C ILE A 125 1.47 17.95 8.91
N LEU A 126 1.32 18.90 7.98
CA LEU A 126 1.18 20.31 8.32
C LEU A 126 -0.25 20.59 8.78
N ALA A 127 -0.38 21.43 9.82
CA ALA A 127 -1.63 21.97 10.32
C ALA A 127 -2.05 23.22 9.52
#